data_AF-A0A4V1J470-F1
#
_entry.id   AF-A0A4V1J470-F1
#
_cell.length_a   1.000
_cell.length_b   1.000
_cell.length_c   1.000
_cell.angle_alpha   90.00
_cell.angle_beta   90.00
_cell.angle_gamma   90.00
#
_symmetry.space_group_name_H-M   'P 1'
#
loop_
_entity.id
_entity.type
_entity.pdbx_description
1 polymer ?
#
loop_
_entity_poly.entity_id
_entity_poly.type
_entity_poly.pdbx_seq_one_letter_code
_entity_poly.pdbx_strand_id
1 'polypeptide(L)'
;MENRDVLLKGTGTQSAQLEYVFHNAEEPTFNGYIATDPKTKVIAVVFRGSSTTDDLETVLDVKRDSWPVGTGSEIYGGPLSGYQTHGAALVAEHQKLVTKYPDYRSVITGHSLGGLHAMIYAFDNYGKLGPAPWEVITFASPKIGNPEFRQLWRAKDIPVARVANLNDAAIHWPLLSYSFCHTGPPIVIDSESNQTYACADESTPGSPNACLTQKRKMRASLSAHGSFWGNDGSQFGPKA
;
A
#
# COMPACT_ATOMS: atom_id res chain seq x y z
N MET A 1 8.80 -26.67 -13.17
CA MET A 1 8.06 -25.97 -14.24
C MET A 1 8.50 -24.52 -14.18
N GLU A 2 9.24 -24.08 -15.19
CA GLU A 2 9.83 -22.75 -15.30
C GLU A 2 8.76 -21.70 -15.58
N ASN A 3 8.47 -20.84 -14.60
CA ASN A 3 7.77 -19.58 -14.83
C ASN A 3 8.82 -18.47 -14.93
N ARG A 4 9.41 -18.29 -16.12
CA ARG A 4 10.42 -17.24 -16.35
C ARG A 4 9.94 -16.00 -17.10
N ASP A 5 8.70 -15.95 -17.58
CA ASP A 5 8.25 -14.80 -18.38
C ASP A 5 6.90 -14.24 -17.90
N VAL A 6 6.88 -13.60 -16.72
CA VAL A 6 5.90 -12.54 -16.47
C VAL A 6 6.61 -11.22 -16.74
N LEU A 7 6.65 -10.83 -18.02
CA LEU A 7 7.04 -9.49 -18.45
C LEU A 7 6.02 -8.51 -17.86
N LEU A 8 6.43 -7.77 -16.82
CA LEU A 8 5.73 -6.58 -16.33
C LEU A 8 5.76 -5.53 -17.46
N LYS A 9 4.76 -5.57 -18.35
CA LYS A 9 4.59 -4.60 -19.44
C LYS A 9 3.97 -3.30 -18.90
N GLY A 10 4.72 -2.59 -18.07
CA GLY A 10 4.56 -1.15 -17.89
C GLY A 10 5.51 -0.42 -18.84
N THR A 11 5.12 0.74 -19.34
CA THR A 11 6.01 1.61 -20.16
C THR A 11 7.28 2.04 -19.41
N GLY A 12 7.34 1.86 -18.09
CA GLY A 12 8.44 2.29 -17.21
C GLY A 12 9.46 1.22 -16.80
N THR A 13 9.32 -0.06 -17.18
CA THR A 13 10.10 -1.16 -16.58
C THR A 13 10.87 -2.00 -17.59
N GLN A 14 11.57 -1.36 -18.55
CA GLN A 14 12.35 -2.09 -19.55
C GLN A 14 13.50 -2.95 -18.97
N SER A 15 13.90 -2.70 -17.73
CA SER A 15 14.99 -3.41 -17.03
C SER A 15 14.53 -4.20 -15.81
N ALA A 16 13.23 -4.18 -15.46
CA ALA A 16 12.75 -4.89 -14.30
C ALA A 16 12.84 -6.41 -14.50
N GLN A 17 13.33 -7.12 -13.50
CA GLN A 17 13.44 -8.56 -13.45
C GLN A 17 12.54 -9.07 -12.33
N LEU A 18 11.68 -10.04 -12.65
CA LEU A 18 10.85 -10.68 -11.64
C LEU A 18 11.69 -11.70 -10.87
N GLU A 19 11.79 -11.54 -9.55
CA GLU A 19 12.63 -12.37 -8.69
C GLU A 19 11.82 -13.41 -7.92
N TYR A 20 10.62 -13.03 -7.45
CA TYR A 20 9.77 -13.89 -6.63
C TYR A 20 8.29 -13.55 -6.84
N VAL A 21 7.42 -14.56 -6.88
CA VAL A 21 5.96 -14.40 -6.89
C VAL A 21 5.40 -15.17 -5.71
N PHE A 22 4.57 -14.51 -4.91
CA PHE A 22 3.80 -15.16 -3.87
C PHE A 22 2.32 -15.13 -4.26
N HIS A 23 1.77 -16.32 -4.42
CA HIS A 23 0.37 -16.50 -4.70
C HIS A 23 -0.17 -17.68 -3.89
N ASN A 24 -1.24 -17.47 -3.13
CA ASN A 24 -1.95 -18.53 -2.44
C ASN A 24 -3.41 -18.59 -2.88
N ALA A 25 -3.84 -19.77 -3.34
CA ALA A 25 -5.22 -20.01 -3.74
C ALA A 25 -6.18 -20.03 -2.53
N GLU A 26 -5.69 -20.44 -1.36
CA GLU A 26 -6.47 -20.48 -0.12
C GLU A 26 -6.56 -19.12 0.58
N GLU A 27 -5.66 -18.20 0.23
CA GLU A 27 -5.62 -16.82 0.74
C GLU A 27 -5.53 -15.82 -0.44
N PRO A 28 -6.62 -15.67 -1.22
CA PRO A 28 -6.62 -14.92 -2.48
C PRO A 28 -6.40 -13.40 -2.30
N THR A 29 -6.32 -12.94 -1.05
CA THR A 29 -6.15 -11.53 -0.69
C THR A 29 -4.69 -11.17 -0.47
N PHE A 30 -3.81 -12.12 -0.11
CA PHE A 30 -2.37 -11.90 0.11
C PHE A 30 -1.55 -12.41 -1.06
N ASN A 31 -1.43 -11.58 -2.09
CA ASN A 31 -0.75 -11.93 -3.34
C ASN A 31 0.16 -10.80 -3.81
N GLY A 32 1.21 -11.14 -4.56
CA GLY A 32 2.14 -10.15 -5.07
C GLY A 32 3.43 -10.72 -5.60
N TYR A 33 4.45 -9.86 -5.70
CA TYR A 33 5.76 -10.24 -6.20
C TYR A 33 6.89 -9.38 -5.63
N ILE A 34 8.12 -9.87 -5.79
CA ILE A 34 9.34 -9.06 -5.70
C ILE A 34 9.96 -8.96 -7.09
N ALA A 35 10.30 -7.75 -7.51
CA ALA A 35 11.07 -7.49 -8.72
C ALA A 35 12.30 -6.64 -8.39
N THR A 36 13.36 -6.78 -9.17
CA THR A 36 14.53 -5.89 -9.12
C THR A 36 14.59 -5.04 -10.39
N ASP A 37 15.12 -3.84 -10.29
CA ASP A 37 15.45 -3.02 -11.46
C ASP A 37 16.89 -2.53 -11.35
N PRO A 38 17.82 -3.12 -12.13
CA PRO A 38 19.22 -2.73 -12.10
C PRO A 38 19.51 -1.30 -12.58
N LYS A 39 18.65 -0.71 -13.43
CA LYS A 39 18.87 0.66 -13.92
C LYS A 39 18.57 1.69 -12.85
N THR A 40 17.52 1.47 -12.09
CA THR A 40 17.09 2.39 -11.02
C THR A 40 17.56 1.95 -9.62
N LYS A 41 18.23 0.79 -9.53
CA LYS A 41 18.73 0.17 -8.29
C LYS A 41 17.63 -0.02 -7.25
N VAL A 42 16.54 -0.67 -7.67
CA VAL A 42 15.35 -0.88 -6.84
C VAL A 42 15.11 -2.37 -6.60
N ILE A 43 14.72 -2.71 -5.37
CA ILE A 43 14.01 -3.97 -5.04
C ILE A 43 12.57 -3.58 -4.74
N ALA A 44 11.65 -3.88 -5.65
CA ALA A 44 10.23 -3.58 -5.50
C ALA A 44 9.49 -4.77 -4.88
N VAL A 45 8.91 -4.60 -3.70
CA VAL A 45 7.98 -5.56 -3.08
C VAL A 45 6.57 -5.04 -3.33
N VAL A 46 5.81 -5.75 -4.16
CA VAL A 46 4.52 -5.29 -4.68
C VAL A 46 3.42 -6.21 -4.19
N PHE A 47 2.41 -5.62 -3.54
CA PHE A 47 1.22 -6.31 -3.07
C PHE A 47 0.02 -5.97 -3.94
N ARG A 48 -0.73 -7.00 -4.32
CA ARG A 48 -1.98 -6.87 -5.08
C ARG A 48 -3.12 -6.43 -4.15
N GLY A 49 -4.04 -5.63 -4.70
CA GLY A 49 -5.32 -5.34 -4.07
C GLY A 49 -6.35 -6.46 -4.24
N SER A 50 -7.57 -6.21 -3.75
CA SER A 50 -8.72 -7.10 -3.94
C SER A 50 -9.07 -7.25 -5.42
N SER A 51 -9.67 -8.39 -5.78
CA SER A 51 -10.15 -8.63 -7.16
C SER A 51 -11.54 -8.05 -7.39
N THR A 52 -12.32 -7.90 -6.32
CA THR A 52 -13.66 -7.32 -6.36
C THR A 52 -13.86 -6.33 -5.21
N THR A 53 -14.92 -5.52 -5.31
CA THR A 53 -15.33 -4.59 -4.24
C THR A 53 -15.91 -5.33 -3.04
N ASP A 54 -16.60 -6.44 -3.26
CA ASP A 54 -17.18 -7.29 -2.21
C ASP A 54 -16.08 -7.96 -1.37
N ASP A 55 -14.98 -8.37 -2.00
CA ASP A 55 -13.79 -8.84 -1.30
C ASP A 55 -13.22 -7.75 -0.39
N LEU A 56 -13.17 -6.50 -0.89
CA LEU A 56 -12.65 -5.37 -0.12
C LEU A 56 -13.53 -5.09 1.10
N GLU A 57 -14.84 -4.98 0.92
CA GLU A 57 -15.76 -4.75 2.05
C GLU A 57 -15.66 -5.88 3.06
N THR A 58 -15.70 -7.13 2.62
CA THR A 58 -15.59 -8.29 3.51
C THR A 58 -14.29 -8.27 4.29
N VAL A 59 -13.14 -8.13 3.62
CA VAL A 59 -11.81 -8.16 4.26
C VAL A 59 -11.60 -7.02 5.25
N LEU A 60 -12.17 -5.85 4.95
CA LEU A 60 -12.05 -4.67 5.81
C LEU A 60 -13.14 -4.56 6.88
N ASP A 61 -14.24 -5.29 6.75
CA ASP A 61 -15.30 -5.38 7.77
C ASP A 61 -15.05 -6.56 8.73
N VAL A 62 -14.05 -7.39 8.45
CA VAL A 62 -13.55 -8.41 9.38
C VAL A 62 -12.96 -7.76 10.64
N LYS A 63 -13.10 -8.50 11.75
CA LYS A 63 -12.50 -8.32 13.08
C LYS A 63 -11.23 -7.45 13.09
N ARG A 64 -11.14 -6.59 14.12
CA ARG A 64 -9.92 -5.88 14.49
C ARG A 64 -9.04 -6.75 15.39
N ASP A 65 -7.75 -6.77 15.11
CA ASP A 65 -6.79 -7.52 15.90
C ASP A 65 -5.74 -6.59 16.50
N SER A 66 -5.38 -6.86 17.76
CA SER A 66 -4.36 -6.10 18.46
C SER A 66 -2.98 -6.41 17.89
N TRP A 67 -2.31 -5.41 17.33
CA TRP A 67 -0.98 -5.58 16.77
C TRP A 67 -0.20 -4.26 16.68
N PRO A 68 1.03 -4.19 17.24
CA PRO A 68 1.67 -5.19 18.09
C PRO A 68 0.92 -5.42 19.42
N VAL A 69 0.96 -6.66 19.94
CA VAL A 69 0.27 -7.03 21.18
C VAL A 69 0.75 -6.16 22.35
N GLY A 70 -0.19 -5.72 23.20
CA GLY A 70 0.12 -4.97 24.42
C GLY A 70 0.35 -3.47 24.24
N THR A 71 0.18 -2.94 23.03
CA THR A 71 0.39 -1.50 22.75
C THR A 71 -0.90 -0.69 22.69
N GLY A 72 -2.06 -1.33 22.81
CA GLY A 72 -3.37 -0.71 22.53
C GLY A 72 -3.64 -0.49 21.04
N SER A 73 -2.69 -0.82 20.16
CA SER A 73 -2.83 -0.75 18.70
C SER A 73 -3.74 -1.85 18.17
N GLU A 74 -4.66 -1.47 17.28
CA GLU A 74 -5.56 -2.36 16.55
C GLU A 74 -5.50 -2.06 15.05
N ILE A 75 -5.41 -3.09 14.23
CA ILE A 75 -5.49 -3.01 12.76
C ILE A 75 -6.50 -4.02 12.21
N TYR A 76 -6.76 -4.01 10.90
CA TYR A 76 -7.62 -5.02 10.27
C TYR A 76 -7.03 -6.43 10.40
N GLY A 77 -7.83 -7.37 10.92
CA GLY A 77 -7.41 -8.75 11.17
C GLY A 77 -7.19 -9.56 9.90
N GLY A 78 -8.02 -9.38 8.86
CA GLY A 78 -7.86 -10.07 7.57
C GLY A 78 -6.48 -9.85 6.92
N PRO A 79 -6.10 -8.60 6.63
CA PRO A 79 -4.77 -8.28 6.07
C PRO A 79 -3.61 -8.70 6.99
N LEU A 80 -3.78 -8.58 8.31
CA LEU A 80 -2.78 -9.02 9.28
C LEU A 80 -2.59 -10.54 9.24
N SER A 81 -3.68 -11.31 9.20
CA SER A 81 -3.67 -12.78 9.14
C SER A 81 -2.94 -13.27 7.89
N GLY A 82 -3.24 -12.67 6.72
CA GLY A 82 -2.55 -12.99 5.47
C GLY A 82 -1.03 -12.77 5.58
N TYR A 83 -0.62 -11.64 6.15
CA TYR A 83 0.79 -11.36 6.41
C TYR A 83 1.42 -12.32 7.43
N GLN A 84 0.77 -12.59 8.56
CA GLN A 84 1.31 -13.49 9.59
C GLN A 84 1.48 -14.93 9.09
N THR A 85 0.59 -15.37 8.21
CA THR A 85 0.59 -16.73 7.66
C THR A 85 1.63 -16.90 6.56
N HIS A 86 1.80 -15.90 5.68
CA HIS A 86 2.62 -16.04 4.46
C HIS A 86 3.85 -15.12 4.39
N GLY A 87 3.95 -14.15 5.29
CA GLY A 87 4.99 -13.12 5.27
C GLY A 87 6.40 -13.65 5.48
N ALA A 88 6.58 -14.76 6.21
CA ALA A 88 7.90 -15.30 6.50
C ALA A 88 8.69 -15.68 5.23
N ALA A 89 8.04 -16.32 4.26
CA ALA A 89 8.67 -16.68 2.98
C ALA A 89 9.03 -15.42 2.17
N LEU A 90 8.12 -14.44 2.12
CA LEU A 90 8.35 -13.17 1.46
C LEU A 90 9.53 -12.39 2.07
N VAL A 91 9.62 -12.34 3.41
CA VAL A 91 10.71 -11.69 4.13
C VAL A 91 12.04 -12.37 3.85
N ALA A 92 12.08 -13.71 3.80
CA ALA A 92 13.28 -14.45 3.47
C ALA A 92 13.79 -14.14 2.05
N GLU A 93 12.90 -14.08 1.05
CA GLU A 93 13.29 -13.72 -0.33
C GLU A 93 13.75 -12.26 -0.43
N HIS A 94 13.06 -11.34 0.24
CA HIS A 94 13.50 -9.94 0.28
C HIS A 94 14.89 -9.80 0.93
N GLN A 95 15.14 -10.51 2.03
CA GLN A 95 16.44 -10.49 2.71
C GLN A 95 17.59 -10.99 1.80
N LYS A 96 17.34 -12.05 1.01
CA LYS A 96 18.32 -12.55 0.04
C LYS A 96 18.68 -11.47 -0.97
N LEU A 97 17.69 -10.73 -1.48
CA LEU A 97 17.89 -9.68 -2.46
C LEU A 97 18.60 -8.46 -1.88
N VAL A 98 18.25 -8.02 -0.66
CA VAL A 98 18.95 -6.94 0.05
C VAL A 98 20.42 -7.31 0.29
N THR A 99 20.69 -8.58 0.63
CA THR A 99 22.07 -9.07 0.82
C THR A 99 22.84 -9.11 -0.50
N LYS A 100 22.18 -9.50 -1.59
CA LYS A 100 22.76 -9.60 -2.93
C LYS A 100 23.03 -8.22 -3.55
N TYR A 101 22.16 -7.24 -3.27
CA TYR A 101 22.19 -5.90 -3.84
C TYR A 101 22.19 -4.83 -2.73
N PRO A 102 23.30 -4.69 -1.98
CA PRO A 102 23.36 -3.81 -0.81
C PRO A 102 23.24 -2.31 -1.15
N ASP A 103 23.42 -1.93 -2.42
CA ASP A 103 23.28 -0.56 -2.91
C ASP A 103 21.90 -0.28 -3.53
N TYR A 104 20.96 -1.24 -3.49
CA TYR A 104 19.60 -1.06 -3.98
C TYR A 104 18.70 -0.58 -2.85
N ARG A 105 17.75 0.29 -3.17
CA ARG A 105 16.69 0.72 -2.25
C ARG A 105 15.48 -0.20 -2.35
N SER A 106 14.79 -0.43 -1.25
CA SER A 106 13.55 -1.21 -1.22
C SER A 106 12.34 -0.31 -1.41
N VAL A 107 11.53 -0.59 -2.42
CA VAL A 107 10.24 0.10 -2.65
C VAL A 107 9.13 -0.86 -2.29
N ILE A 108 8.39 -0.56 -1.23
CA ILE A 108 7.26 -1.36 -0.79
C ILE A 108 5.98 -0.67 -1.26
N THR A 109 5.19 -1.35 -2.08
CA THR A 109 4.03 -0.72 -2.73
C THR A 109 2.84 -1.64 -2.86
N GLY A 110 1.66 -1.01 -2.96
CA GLY A 110 0.41 -1.71 -3.22
C GLY A 110 -0.73 -0.74 -3.45
N HIS A 111 -1.69 -1.20 -4.25
CA HIS A 111 -2.96 -0.53 -4.51
C HIS A 111 -4.06 -1.10 -3.61
N SER A 112 -4.99 -0.27 -3.15
CA SER A 112 -6.16 -0.71 -2.38
C SER A 112 -5.78 -1.53 -1.13
N LEU A 113 -6.35 -2.72 -0.97
CA LEU A 113 -5.98 -3.73 0.03
C LEU A 113 -4.47 -4.05 0.02
N GLY A 114 -3.83 -4.06 -1.15
CA GLY A 114 -2.38 -4.24 -1.27
C GLY A 114 -1.59 -3.12 -0.59
N GLY A 115 -2.15 -1.91 -0.52
CA GLY A 115 -1.57 -0.82 0.26
C GLY A 115 -1.54 -1.13 1.77
N LEU A 116 -2.55 -1.82 2.30
CA LEU A 116 -2.54 -2.27 3.69
C LEU A 116 -1.46 -3.34 3.92
N HIS A 117 -1.34 -4.32 3.03
CA HIS A 117 -0.28 -5.32 3.10
C HIS A 117 1.12 -4.69 3.02
N ALA A 118 1.32 -3.72 2.12
CA ALA A 118 2.56 -2.96 2.01
C ALA A 118 2.92 -2.24 3.32
N MET A 119 1.94 -1.61 3.96
CA MET A 119 2.13 -0.94 5.24
C MET A 119 2.42 -1.93 6.37
N ILE A 120 1.66 -3.02 6.51
CA ILE A 120 1.90 -4.06 7.53
C ILE A 120 3.31 -4.64 7.35
N TYR A 121 3.68 -4.99 6.12
CA TYR A 121 5.00 -5.49 5.78
C TYR A 121 6.11 -4.51 6.17
N ALA A 122 5.96 -3.24 5.80
CA ALA A 122 6.93 -2.21 6.14
C ALA A 122 7.03 -1.98 7.65
N PHE A 123 5.91 -1.93 8.36
CA PHE A 123 5.91 -1.73 9.81
C PHE A 123 6.67 -2.84 10.54
N ASP A 124 6.51 -4.08 10.11
CA ASP A 124 7.19 -5.21 10.74
C ASP A 124 8.66 -5.30 10.32
N ASN A 125 9.05 -4.93 9.11
CA ASN A 125 10.39 -5.23 8.58
C ASN A 125 11.32 -4.02 8.47
N TYR A 126 10.82 -2.79 8.56
CA TYR A 126 11.64 -1.58 8.45
C TYR A 126 12.72 -1.55 9.53
N GLY A 127 13.97 -1.35 9.09
CA GLY A 127 15.16 -1.38 9.94
C GLY A 127 15.66 -2.78 10.35
N LYS A 128 14.93 -3.86 10.00
CA LYS A 128 15.34 -5.24 10.32
C LYS A 128 16.12 -5.92 9.19
N LEU A 129 15.83 -5.59 7.93
CA LEU A 129 16.39 -6.33 6.78
C LEU A 129 17.72 -5.80 6.24
N GLY A 130 18.24 -4.74 6.84
CA GLY A 130 19.51 -4.12 6.46
C GLY A 130 19.45 -2.59 6.43
N PRO A 131 20.58 -1.93 6.14
CA PRO A 131 20.68 -0.47 6.13
C PRO A 131 20.18 0.18 4.83
N ALA A 132 19.82 -0.62 3.83
CA ALA A 132 19.31 -0.12 2.55
C ALA A 132 18.10 0.81 2.80
N PRO A 133 17.98 1.94 2.08
CA PRO A 133 16.83 2.83 2.22
C PRO A 133 15.52 2.13 1.84
N TRP A 134 14.44 2.45 2.54
CA TRP A 134 13.10 2.00 2.18
C TRP A 134 12.24 3.19 1.75
N GLU A 135 11.34 2.95 0.81
CA GLU A 135 10.26 3.85 0.45
C GLU A 135 8.95 3.05 0.46
N VAL A 136 7.96 3.51 1.24
CA VAL A 136 6.62 2.94 1.19
C VAL A 136 5.74 3.85 0.35
N ILE A 137 5.17 3.32 -0.73
CA ILE A 137 4.27 4.08 -1.60
C ILE A 137 2.96 3.31 -1.70
N THR A 138 1.86 3.88 -1.24
CA THR A 138 0.56 3.22 -1.30
C THR A 138 -0.39 4.00 -2.20
N PHE A 139 -1.17 3.30 -3.02
CA PHE A 139 -2.17 3.90 -3.90
C PHE A 139 -3.56 3.52 -3.41
N ALA A 140 -4.42 4.51 -3.17
CA ALA A 140 -5.80 4.28 -2.72
C ALA A 140 -5.94 3.34 -1.51
N SER A 141 -4.97 3.38 -0.60
CA SER A 141 -5.02 2.54 0.59
C SER A 141 -6.11 3.02 1.55
N PRO A 142 -6.97 2.12 2.07
CA PRO A 142 -7.86 2.40 3.18
C PRO A 142 -7.11 2.88 4.43
N LYS A 143 -7.88 3.25 5.47
CA LYS A 143 -7.30 3.50 6.80
C LYS A 143 -6.76 2.18 7.35
N ILE A 144 -5.65 2.17 8.08
CA ILE A 144 -5.00 0.90 8.46
C ILE A 144 -5.37 0.42 9.86
N GLY A 145 -5.58 1.34 10.79
CA GLY A 145 -5.73 1.01 12.20
C GLY A 145 -6.10 2.20 13.05
N ASN A 146 -6.17 1.97 14.35
CA ASN A 146 -6.52 2.98 15.33
C ASN A 146 -5.42 4.04 15.54
N PRO A 147 -5.72 5.14 16.26
CA PRO A 147 -4.75 6.20 16.52
C PRO A 147 -3.46 5.71 17.19
N GLU A 148 -3.53 4.66 18.01
CA GLU A 148 -2.38 4.00 18.64
C GLU A 148 -1.45 3.41 17.57
N PHE A 149 -1.98 2.71 16.55
CA PHE A 149 -1.16 2.22 15.43
C PHE A 149 -0.48 3.38 14.68
N ARG A 150 -1.19 4.49 14.42
CA ARG A 150 -0.61 5.69 13.78
C ARG A 150 0.56 6.24 14.61
N GLN A 151 0.43 6.30 15.93
CA GLN A 151 1.51 6.78 16.79
C GLN A 151 2.73 5.86 16.71
N LEU A 152 2.53 4.55 16.73
CA LEU A 152 3.62 3.59 16.55
C LEU A 152 4.30 3.71 15.18
N TRP A 153 3.51 3.90 14.12
CA TRP A 153 4.04 4.13 12.78
C TRP A 153 4.96 5.36 12.76
N ARG A 154 4.47 6.49 13.29
CA ARG A 154 5.23 7.75 13.35
C ARG A 154 6.48 7.62 14.21
N ALA A 155 6.42 6.89 15.31
CA ALA A 155 7.57 6.64 16.19
C ALA A 155 8.68 5.82 15.53
N LYS A 156 8.36 4.99 14.53
CA LYS A 156 9.35 4.25 13.72
C LYS A 156 9.97 5.07 12.59
N ASP A 157 9.47 6.28 12.35
CA ASP A 157 9.92 7.16 11.26
C ASP A 157 9.93 6.47 9.89
N ILE A 158 8.93 5.63 9.62
CA ILE A 158 8.84 4.90 8.35
C ILE A 158 8.42 5.88 7.24
N PRO A 159 9.23 6.06 6.18
CA PRO A 159 8.90 6.95 5.08
C PRO A 159 7.72 6.39 4.29
N VAL A 160 6.64 7.17 4.21
CA VAL A 160 5.41 6.76 3.49
C VAL A 160 4.85 7.88 2.63
N ALA A 161 4.68 7.60 1.34
CA ALA A 161 3.93 8.42 0.40
C ALA A 161 2.57 7.77 0.16
N ARG A 162 1.51 8.41 0.68
CA ARG A 162 0.14 7.93 0.51
C ARG A 162 -0.52 8.64 -0.67
N VAL A 163 -0.59 7.99 -1.82
CA VAL A 163 -1.29 8.53 -2.99
C VAL A 163 -2.78 8.22 -2.90
N ALA A 164 -3.61 9.24 -2.99
CA ALA A 164 -5.06 9.14 -2.87
C ALA A 164 -5.73 9.88 -4.03
N ASN A 165 -6.73 9.26 -4.67
CA ASN A 165 -7.59 9.98 -5.60
C ASN A 165 -8.68 10.70 -4.79
N LEU A 166 -8.90 11.98 -5.08
CA LEU A 166 -9.83 12.86 -4.36
C LEU A 166 -11.24 12.28 -4.27
N ASN A 167 -11.70 11.59 -5.31
CA ASN A 167 -13.06 11.06 -5.40
C ASN A 167 -13.13 9.56 -5.09
N ASP A 168 -12.06 8.93 -4.57
CA ASP A 168 -12.08 7.50 -4.25
C ASP A 168 -12.82 7.21 -2.94
N ALA A 169 -13.74 6.25 -2.96
CA ALA A 169 -14.45 5.80 -1.77
C ALA A 169 -13.58 4.95 -0.82
N ALA A 170 -12.62 4.18 -1.35
CA ALA A 170 -11.85 3.23 -0.55
C ALA A 170 -10.91 3.92 0.46
N ILE A 171 -10.35 5.07 0.12
CA ILE A 171 -9.50 5.86 1.03
C ILE A 171 -10.26 6.37 2.27
N HIS A 172 -11.59 6.35 2.24
CA HIS A 172 -12.42 6.74 3.37
C HIS A 172 -12.83 5.55 4.24
N TRP A 173 -12.58 4.32 3.80
CA TRP A 173 -13.01 3.13 4.50
C TRP A 173 -12.24 2.94 5.83
N PRO A 174 -12.94 2.66 6.95
CA PRO A 174 -14.39 2.51 7.08
C PRO A 174 -15.07 3.89 7.06
N LEU A 175 -16.08 4.06 6.17
CA LEU A 175 -16.71 5.36 5.86
C LEU A 175 -17.31 6.06 7.09
N LEU A 176 -17.76 5.31 8.09
CA LEU A 176 -18.45 5.81 9.28
C LEU A 176 -17.70 5.60 10.59
N SER A 177 -16.52 4.97 10.57
CA SER A 177 -15.77 4.74 11.80
C SER A 177 -14.67 5.78 12.01
N TYR A 178 -14.72 6.44 13.17
CA TYR A 178 -13.63 7.26 13.70
C TYR A 178 -12.56 6.42 14.39
N SER A 179 -12.77 5.10 14.54
CA SER A 179 -11.81 4.22 15.21
C SER A 179 -10.58 3.92 14.35
N PHE A 180 -10.63 4.18 13.04
CA PHE A 180 -9.52 3.94 12.12
C PHE A 180 -9.01 5.25 11.54
N CYS A 181 -7.72 5.28 11.22
CA CYS A 181 -7.03 6.47 10.77
C CYS A 181 -5.87 6.14 9.81
N HIS A 182 -5.51 7.11 8.98
CA HIS A 182 -4.35 7.02 8.08
C HIS A 182 -3.06 7.26 8.84
N THR A 183 -1.91 6.74 8.40
CA THR A 183 -0.62 6.94 9.09
C THR A 183 -0.07 8.37 8.98
N GLY A 184 -0.41 9.08 7.90
CA GLY A 184 0.03 10.44 7.62
C GLY A 184 -0.83 11.10 6.54
N PRO A 185 -0.49 12.35 6.18
CA PRO A 185 -1.24 13.10 5.18
C PRO A 185 -1.05 12.51 3.77
N PRO A 186 -2.06 12.64 2.89
CA PRO A 186 -1.97 12.11 1.53
C PRO A 186 -1.31 13.07 0.53
N ILE A 187 -0.80 12.51 -0.55
CA ILE A 187 -0.68 13.17 -1.85
C ILE A 187 -2.01 12.95 -2.56
N VAL A 188 -2.79 14.01 -2.75
CA VAL A 188 -4.12 13.95 -3.37
C VAL A 188 -4.03 14.25 -4.85
N ILE A 189 -4.60 13.37 -5.66
CA ILE A 189 -4.79 13.57 -7.09
C ILE A 189 -6.25 13.91 -7.33
N ASP A 190 -6.49 15.05 -7.98
CA ASP A 190 -7.79 15.39 -8.53
C ASP A 190 -7.78 15.08 -10.03
N SER A 191 -8.35 13.93 -10.40
CA SER A 191 -8.42 13.49 -11.79
C SER A 191 -9.29 14.38 -12.68
N GLU A 192 -10.23 15.15 -12.11
CA GLU A 192 -11.09 16.04 -12.89
C GLU A 192 -10.35 17.30 -13.33
N SER A 193 -9.56 17.88 -12.42
CA SER A 193 -8.75 19.07 -12.69
C SER A 193 -7.32 18.77 -13.16
N ASN A 194 -6.91 17.49 -13.14
CA ASN A 194 -5.55 17.02 -13.40
C ASN A 194 -4.50 17.71 -12.49
N GLN A 195 -4.88 18.00 -11.24
CA GLN A 195 -4.02 18.64 -10.25
C GLN A 195 -3.57 17.63 -9.18
N THR A 196 -2.37 17.86 -8.62
CA THR A 196 -1.80 17.06 -7.54
C THR A 196 -1.45 17.97 -6.37
N TYR A 197 -1.82 17.53 -5.16
CA TYR A 197 -1.67 18.29 -3.92
C TYR A 197 -0.88 17.45 -2.91
N ALA A 198 0.27 17.95 -2.46
CA ALA A 198 0.96 17.40 -1.30
C ALA A 198 0.34 18.00 -0.02
N CYS A 199 -0.39 17.20 0.73
CA CYS A 199 -1.11 17.69 1.90
C CYS A 199 -0.22 17.66 3.16
N ALA A 200 -0.46 18.62 4.06
CA ALA A 200 0.01 18.56 5.44
C ALA A 200 -1.06 17.90 6.33
N ASP A 201 -0.74 17.64 7.60
CA ASP A 201 -1.70 17.08 8.55
C ASP A 201 -3.01 17.91 8.57
N GLU A 202 -4.16 17.22 8.69
CA GLU A 202 -5.53 17.71 8.42
C GLU A 202 -5.95 18.99 9.20
N SER A 203 -5.15 19.41 10.17
CA SER A 203 -5.34 20.60 11.01
C SER A 203 -4.58 21.84 10.53
N THR A 204 -3.85 21.78 9.42
CA THR A 204 -3.02 22.91 8.95
C THR A 204 -3.90 24.03 8.38
N PRO A 205 -3.92 25.23 8.97
CA PRO A 205 -4.71 26.36 8.46
C PRO A 205 -4.32 26.71 7.02
N GLY A 206 -5.31 26.92 6.14
CA GLY A 206 -5.07 27.24 4.74
C GLY A 206 -4.81 26.04 3.81
N SER A 207 -4.94 24.80 4.30
CA SER A 207 -4.84 23.60 3.45
C SER A 207 -5.87 23.65 2.30
N PRO A 208 -5.49 23.26 1.06
CA PRO A 208 -6.43 23.16 -0.05
C PRO A 208 -7.64 22.32 0.32
N ASN A 209 -8.83 22.66 -0.19
CA ASN A 209 -10.05 21.87 0.06
C ASN A 209 -9.91 20.40 -0.38
N ALA A 210 -9.06 20.12 -1.38
CA ALA A 210 -8.72 18.77 -1.81
C ALA A 210 -8.00 17.97 -0.70
N CYS A 211 -7.25 18.62 0.19
CA CYS A 211 -6.58 17.99 1.33
C CYS A 211 -7.50 17.70 2.51
N LEU A 212 -8.73 18.24 2.50
CA LEU A 212 -9.76 17.94 3.49
C LEU A 212 -10.58 16.70 3.09
N THR A 213 -9.93 15.69 2.50
CA THR A 213 -10.57 14.54 1.84
C THR A 213 -11.60 13.85 2.73
N GLN A 214 -11.31 13.67 4.03
CA GLN A 214 -12.23 12.98 4.96
C GLN A 214 -13.59 13.68 5.17
N LYS A 215 -13.72 14.96 4.78
CA LYS A 215 -14.97 15.72 4.86
C LYS A 215 -15.81 15.64 3.58
N ARG A 216 -15.29 15.06 2.48
CA ARG A 216 -15.94 15.04 1.14
C ARG A 216 -16.66 13.72 0.79
N LYS A 217 -17.36 13.11 1.75
CA LYS A 217 -18.04 11.81 1.57
C LYS A 217 -19.08 11.78 0.43
N MET A 218 -19.70 12.92 0.08
CA MET A 218 -20.83 12.96 -0.88
C MET A 218 -20.45 12.88 -2.37
N ARG A 219 -19.16 12.86 -2.73
CA ARG A 219 -18.71 12.72 -4.13
C ARG A 219 -17.80 11.51 -4.36
N ALA A 220 -17.70 10.63 -3.36
CA ALA A 220 -16.84 9.46 -3.42
C ALA A 220 -17.44 8.36 -4.32
N SER A 221 -16.59 7.72 -5.12
CA SER A 221 -16.95 6.65 -6.06
C SER A 221 -15.82 5.62 -6.17
N LEU A 222 -16.18 4.34 -6.25
CA LEU A 222 -15.24 3.26 -6.53
C LEU A 222 -14.68 3.32 -7.96
N SER A 223 -15.31 4.06 -8.88
CA SER A 223 -14.75 4.27 -10.24
C SER A 223 -13.45 5.08 -10.24
N ALA A 224 -13.24 5.92 -9.22
CA ALA A 224 -12.01 6.71 -9.06
C ALA A 224 -10.87 5.91 -8.42
N HIS A 225 -11.18 4.74 -7.83
CA HIS A 225 -10.25 3.93 -7.05
C HIS A 225 -9.01 3.48 -7.82
N GLY A 226 -9.17 3.23 -9.12
CA GLY A 226 -8.08 2.84 -10.01
C GLY A 226 -7.46 3.98 -10.81
N SER A 227 -7.82 5.25 -10.62
CA SER A 227 -7.33 6.32 -11.51
C SER A 227 -6.19 7.13 -10.88
N PHE A 228 -4.99 7.06 -11.47
CA PHE A 228 -3.81 7.81 -11.01
C PHE A 228 -3.01 8.38 -12.19
N TRP A 229 -3.05 9.70 -12.38
CA TRP A 229 -2.38 10.40 -13.50
C TRP A 229 -2.65 9.78 -14.87
N GLY A 230 -3.91 9.42 -15.14
CA GLY A 230 -4.33 8.78 -16.39
C GLY A 230 -4.02 7.26 -16.48
N ASN A 231 -3.29 6.69 -15.52
CA ASN A 231 -3.09 5.25 -15.44
C ASN A 231 -4.26 4.56 -14.74
N ASP A 232 -4.50 3.30 -15.13
CA ASP A 232 -5.37 2.39 -14.41
C ASP A 232 -4.57 1.60 -13.37
N GLY A 233 -4.95 1.69 -12.10
CA GLY A 233 -4.45 0.88 -10.99
C GLY A 233 -5.30 -0.36 -10.74
N SER A 234 -6.46 -0.51 -11.41
CA SER A 234 -7.27 -1.75 -11.38
C SER A 234 -6.76 -2.79 -12.39
N GLN A 235 -5.92 -2.38 -13.34
CA GLN A 235 -5.28 -3.25 -14.33
C GLN A 235 -3.77 -3.01 -14.31
N PHE A 236 -2.98 -4.04 -14.60
CA PHE A 236 -1.53 -3.88 -14.80
C PHE A 236 -1.27 -3.22 -16.17
N GLY A 237 -1.42 -1.90 -16.28
CA GLY A 237 -1.05 -1.14 -17.49
C GLY A 237 -1.94 0.07 -17.81
N PRO A 238 -1.55 0.91 -18.79
CA PRO A 238 -2.36 2.04 -19.24
C PRO A 238 -3.72 1.56 -19.77
N LYS A 239 -4.76 2.38 -19.58
CA LYS A 239 -6.06 2.16 -20.24
C LYS A 239 -5.85 2.17 -21.75
N ALA A 240 -6.26 1.10 -22.42
CA ALA A 240 -6.34 1.05 -23.88
C ALA A 240 -7.33 2.09 -24.41
#